data_AF-A0A800K7A6-F1
#
_entry.id   AF-A0A800K7A6-F1
#
_cell.length_a   1.000
_cell.length_b   1.000
_cell.length_c   1.000
_cell.angle_alpha   90.00
_cell.angle_beta   90.00
_cell.angle_gamma   90.00
#
_symmetry.space_group_name_H-M   'P 1'
#
loop_
_entity.id
_entity.type
_entity.pdbx_description
1 polymer ?
#
loop_
_entity_poly.entity_id
_entity_poly.type
_entity_poly.pdbx_seq_one_letter_code
_entity_poly.pdbx_strand_id
1 'polypeptide(L)'
;MELWRRAANPWGQDVLIGISWDLMWAAVFAGLAFTLAHAVWAKWLAPAASTDAGGGSSVAGLPAQILRHALSERVFHWVMSAAMLVLLITAFAPVIGIQFAWVTIHWIAGVFLTVMIAYHMIHATIWQDFWAMWVEGRDIKAGIAELGHMIGRNGTEVPKAAKYPIDHK
;
A
#
# COMPACT_ATOMS: atom_id res chain seq x y z
N MET A 1 -0.68 -3.52 30.56
CA MET A 1 -0.16 -4.46 29.55
C MET A 1 1.35 -4.50 29.68
N GLU A 2 1.94 -5.68 29.74
CA GLU A 2 3.39 -5.78 29.50
C GLU A 2 3.66 -5.56 28.01
N LEU A 3 4.59 -4.67 27.68
CA LEU A 3 4.97 -4.40 26.29
C LEU A 3 5.98 -5.43 25.76
N TRP A 4 6.68 -6.08 26.68
CA TRP A 4 7.89 -6.84 26.42
C TRP A 4 7.75 -8.22 27.05
N ARG A 5 8.09 -9.26 26.31
CA ARG A 5 8.22 -10.62 26.85
C ARG A 5 9.66 -10.85 27.24
N ARG A 6 9.85 -11.34 28.46
CA ARG A 6 11.16 -11.72 28.97
C ARG A 6 11.13 -13.17 29.43
N ALA A 7 12.28 -13.82 29.36
CA ALA A 7 12.46 -15.17 29.86
C ALA A 7 13.90 -15.34 30.37
N ALA A 8 14.07 -16.24 31.33
CA ALA A 8 15.40 -16.62 31.78
C ALA A 8 16.13 -17.39 30.67
N ASN A 9 17.35 -16.98 30.35
CA ASN A 9 18.26 -17.77 29.53
C ASN A 9 18.82 -18.98 30.34
N PRO A 10 19.57 -19.89 29.72
CA PRO A 10 20.15 -21.06 30.42
C PRO A 10 21.09 -20.73 31.59
N TRP A 11 21.52 -19.47 31.71
CA TRP A 11 22.37 -18.96 32.81
C TRP A 11 21.58 -18.16 33.85
N GLY A 12 20.24 -18.20 33.81
CA GLY A 12 19.37 -17.53 34.76
C GLY A 12 19.27 -16.01 34.59
N GLN A 13 19.77 -15.46 33.48
CA GLN A 13 19.66 -14.03 33.19
C GLN A 13 18.33 -13.73 32.52
N ASP A 14 17.65 -12.68 32.99
CA ASP A 14 16.41 -12.19 32.39
C ASP A 14 16.74 -11.49 31.06
N VAL A 15 16.33 -12.11 29.95
CA VAL A 15 16.59 -11.58 28.60
C VAL A 15 15.28 -11.26 27.87
N LEU A 16 15.33 -10.19 27.08
CA LEU A 16 14.22 -9.80 26.22
C LEU A 16 14.08 -10.80 25.07
N ILE A 17 12.97 -11.53 25.03
CA ILE A 17 12.70 -12.53 23.98
C ILE A 17 11.75 -12.01 22.90
N GLY A 18 11.09 -10.87 23.13
CA GLY A 18 10.31 -10.21 22.09
C GLY A 18 9.28 -9.21 22.60
N ILE A 19 8.42 -8.79 21.68
CA ILE A 19 7.27 -7.92 21.95
C ILE A 19 6.10 -8.77 22.48
N SER A 20 5.27 -8.20 23.35
CA SER A 20 4.09 -8.85 23.89
C SER A 20 3.09 -9.26 22.80
N TRP A 21 2.50 -10.44 22.97
CA TRP A 21 1.39 -10.89 22.12
C TRP A 21 0.13 -10.02 22.29
N ASP A 22 0.01 -9.32 23.41
CA ASP A 22 -1.09 -8.38 23.64
C ASP A 22 -1.06 -7.23 22.61
N LEU A 23 0.12 -6.83 22.15
CA LEU A 23 0.27 -5.80 21.13
C LEU A 23 -0.19 -6.27 19.74
N MET A 24 -0.05 -7.57 19.44
CA MET A 24 -0.63 -8.16 18.24
C MET A 24 -2.16 -8.07 18.29
N TRP A 25 -2.77 -8.46 19.40
CA TRP A 25 -4.23 -8.34 19.58
C TRP A 25 -4.69 -6.88 19.55
N ALA A 26 -3.94 -5.98 20.18
CA ALA A 26 -4.22 -4.55 20.12
C ALA A 26 -4.21 -4.02 18.68
N ALA A 27 -3.24 -4.44 17.86
CA ALA A 27 -3.19 -4.06 16.44
C ALA A 27 -4.37 -4.63 15.65
N VAL A 28 -4.77 -5.89 15.90
CA VAL A 28 -5.95 -6.51 15.28
C VAL A 28 -7.22 -5.74 15.65
N PHE A 29 -7.43 -5.45 16.94
CA PHE A 29 -8.60 -4.68 17.39
C PHE A 29 -8.59 -3.25 16.85
N ALA A 30 -7.44 -2.58 16.80
CA ALA A 30 -7.32 -1.25 16.20
C ALA A 30 -7.68 -1.28 14.71
N GLY A 31 -7.21 -2.27 13.95
CA GLY A 31 -7.56 -2.45 12.54
C GLY A 31 -9.06 -2.73 12.33
N LEU A 32 -9.65 -3.61 13.15
CA LEU A 32 -11.08 -3.90 13.08
C LEU A 32 -11.94 -2.68 13.49
N ALA A 33 -11.59 -2.00 14.56
CA ALA A 33 -12.27 -0.79 14.99
C ALA A 33 -12.18 0.31 13.94
N PHE A 34 -11.00 0.50 13.35
CA PHE A 34 -10.79 1.45 12.25
C PHE A 34 -11.65 1.12 11.03
N THR A 35 -11.64 -0.14 10.57
CA THR A 35 -12.45 -0.56 9.40
C THR A 35 -13.95 -0.42 9.64
N LEU A 36 -14.44 -0.78 10.84
CA LEU A 36 -15.85 -0.61 11.20
C LEU A 36 -16.24 0.86 11.31
N ALA A 37 -15.46 1.66 12.03
CA ALA A 37 -15.69 3.10 12.17
C ALA A 37 -15.66 3.78 10.80
N HIS A 38 -14.71 3.39 9.96
CA HIS A 38 -14.61 3.87 8.59
C HIS A 38 -15.87 3.50 7.78
N ALA A 39 -16.32 2.24 7.82
CA ALA A 39 -17.50 1.80 7.06
C ALA A 39 -18.78 2.54 7.49
N VAL A 40 -18.92 2.82 8.80
CA VAL A 40 -20.02 3.66 9.32
C VAL A 40 -19.87 5.10 8.83
N TRP A 41 -18.68 5.69 8.90
CA TRP A 41 -18.43 7.03 8.40
C TRP A 41 -18.73 7.15 6.90
N ALA A 42 -18.24 6.22 6.06
CA ALA A 42 -18.43 6.21 4.62
C ALA A 42 -19.91 6.07 4.21
N LYS A 43 -20.69 5.28 4.95
CA LYS A 43 -22.11 5.06 4.62
C LYS A 43 -23.03 6.17 5.11
N TRP A 44 -22.69 6.85 6.21
CA TRP A 44 -23.64 7.71 6.91
C TRP A 44 -23.21 9.18 7.06
N LEU A 45 -21.91 9.49 6.98
CA LEU A 45 -21.38 10.83 7.24
C LEU A 45 -20.56 11.41 6.08
N ALA A 46 -20.02 10.58 5.20
CA ALA A 46 -19.25 11.05 4.05
C ALA A 46 -20.16 11.92 3.16
N PRO A 47 -19.75 13.16 2.83
CA PRO A 47 -20.41 13.96 1.82
C PRO A 47 -20.51 13.13 0.53
N ALA A 48 -21.64 13.21 -0.18
CA ALA A 48 -21.76 12.61 -1.49
C ALA A 48 -20.58 13.09 -2.34
N ALA A 49 -19.67 12.18 -2.70
CA ALA A 49 -18.51 12.51 -3.51
C ALA A 49 -19.00 13.27 -4.75
N SER A 50 -18.45 14.46 -4.98
CA SER A 50 -18.80 15.26 -6.15
C SER A 50 -18.59 14.39 -7.38
N THR A 51 -19.69 14.09 -8.07
CA THR A 51 -19.69 13.41 -9.35
C THR A 51 -19.19 14.36 -10.43
N ASP A 52 -17.96 14.87 -10.28
CA ASP A 52 -17.19 15.41 -11.40
C ASP A 52 -16.53 14.24 -12.14
N ALA A 53 -17.32 13.20 -12.40
CA ALA A 53 -17.07 12.24 -13.46
C ALA A 53 -17.50 12.89 -14.79
N GLY A 54 -16.93 14.06 -15.09
CA GLY A 54 -16.99 14.70 -16.40
C GLY A 54 -16.08 13.96 -17.38
N GLY A 55 -16.34 12.68 -17.58
CA GLY A 55 -15.71 11.90 -18.63
C GLY A 55 -16.28 12.29 -19.98
N GLY A 56 -15.53 13.09 -20.73
CA GLY A 56 -15.72 13.24 -22.17
C GLY A 56 -16.36 14.55 -22.60
N SER A 57 -15.53 15.59 -22.69
CA SER A 57 -15.59 16.51 -23.80
C SER A 57 -14.17 17.04 -24.01
N SER A 58 -13.77 17.17 -25.26
CA SER A 58 -12.59 17.93 -25.63
C SER A 58 -12.78 19.36 -25.13
N VAL A 59 -12.37 19.62 -23.88
CA VAL A 59 -12.32 20.98 -23.35
C VAL A 59 -11.30 21.70 -24.21
N ALA A 60 -11.77 22.62 -25.04
CA ALA A 60 -10.92 23.44 -25.89
C ALA A 60 -9.86 24.11 -24.99
N GLY A 61 -8.58 23.84 -25.25
CA GLY A 61 -7.46 24.41 -24.49
C GLY A 61 -6.69 23.46 -23.58
N LEU A 62 -7.03 22.16 -23.50
CA LEU A 62 -6.18 21.20 -22.80
C LEU A 62 -4.92 20.83 -23.63
N PRO A 63 -3.74 20.72 -23.00
CA PRO A 63 -2.52 20.29 -23.70
C PRO A 63 -2.64 18.82 -24.14
N ALA A 64 -1.93 18.46 -25.21
CA ALA A 64 -1.93 17.11 -25.78
C ALA A 64 -1.51 16.01 -24.78
N GLN A 65 -0.73 16.38 -23.74
CA GLN A 65 -0.36 15.51 -22.63
C GLN A 65 -0.44 16.26 -21.31
N ILE A 66 -0.95 15.60 -20.28
CA ILE A 66 -1.02 16.10 -18.91
C ILE A 66 0.03 15.37 -18.07
N LEU A 67 0.86 16.11 -17.34
CA LEU A 67 1.84 15.52 -16.43
C LEU A 67 1.11 14.85 -15.24
N ARG A 68 1.01 13.52 -15.26
CA ARG A 68 0.42 12.73 -14.16
C ARG A 68 1.36 12.50 -12.97
N HIS A 69 2.65 12.33 -13.24
CA HIS A 69 3.67 12.06 -12.22
C HIS A 69 4.93 12.85 -12.52
N ALA A 70 5.44 13.55 -11.51
CA ALA A 70 6.70 14.27 -11.59
C ALA A 70 7.89 13.30 -11.74
N LEU A 71 9.01 13.76 -12.29
CA LEU A 71 10.22 12.93 -12.42
C LEU A 71 10.71 12.45 -11.04
N SER A 72 10.65 13.32 -10.03
CA SER A 72 11.03 13.00 -8.65
C SER A 72 10.23 11.84 -8.08
N GLU A 73 8.91 11.81 -8.28
CA GLU A 73 8.01 10.74 -7.83
C GLU A 73 8.36 9.40 -8.51
N ARG A 74 8.64 9.44 -9.82
CA ARG A 74 9.02 8.24 -10.57
C ARG A 74 10.36 7.70 -10.09
N VAL A 75 11.37 8.56 -9.95
CA VAL A 75 12.70 8.16 -9.47
C VAL A 75 12.59 7.59 -8.07
N PHE A 76 11.83 8.24 -7.18
CA PHE A 76 11.60 7.75 -5.83
C PHE A 76 11.01 6.33 -5.84
N HIS A 77 9.95 6.09 -6.64
CA HIS A 77 9.36 4.77 -6.77
C HIS A 77 10.34 3.73 -7.37
N TRP A 78 11.07 4.09 -8.42
CA TRP A 78 12.08 3.22 -9.03
C TRP A 78 13.18 2.82 -8.07
N VAL A 79 13.62 3.73 -7.20
CA VAL A 79 14.62 3.44 -6.16
C VAL A 79 14.06 2.44 -5.14
N MET A 80 12.79 2.56 -4.73
CA MET A 80 12.15 1.56 -3.86
C MET A 80 12.10 0.18 -4.53
N SER A 81 11.70 0.13 -5.81
CA SER A 81 11.65 -1.12 -6.57
C SER A 81 13.03 -1.76 -6.73
N ALA A 82 14.08 -0.95 -6.93
CA ALA A 82 15.45 -1.44 -6.97
C ALA A 82 15.88 -2.02 -5.61
N ALA A 83 15.57 -1.35 -4.51
CA ALA A 83 15.85 -1.86 -3.16
C ALA A 83 15.11 -3.19 -2.89
N MET A 84 13.85 -3.29 -3.31
CA MET A 84 13.07 -4.53 -3.24
C MET A 84 13.73 -5.67 -4.04
N LEU A 85 14.15 -5.41 -5.29
CA LEU A 85 14.85 -6.41 -6.10
C LEU A 85 16.17 -6.85 -5.47
N VAL A 86 16.95 -5.92 -4.89
CA VAL A 86 18.19 -6.25 -4.15
C VAL A 86 17.88 -7.16 -2.98
N LEU A 87 16.84 -6.87 -2.20
CA LEU A 87 16.42 -7.71 -1.07
C LEU A 87 16.00 -9.11 -1.52
N LEU A 88 15.23 -9.23 -2.61
CA LEU A 88 14.84 -10.52 -3.17
C LEU A 88 16.07 -11.33 -3.62
N ILE A 89 16.97 -10.72 -4.40
CA ILE A 89 18.19 -11.40 -4.88
C ILE A 89 19.06 -11.82 -3.70
N THR A 90 19.30 -10.93 -2.74
CA THR A 90 20.15 -11.23 -1.57
C THR A 90 19.52 -12.22 -0.60
N ALA A 91 18.20 -12.33 -0.54
CA ALA A 91 17.50 -13.37 0.22
C ALA A 91 17.53 -14.73 -0.48
N PHE A 92 17.29 -14.78 -1.80
CA PHE A 92 17.07 -16.03 -2.52
C PHE A 92 18.33 -16.64 -3.14
N ALA A 93 19.29 -15.83 -3.62
CA ALA A 93 20.51 -16.35 -4.22
C ALA A 93 21.31 -17.30 -3.30
N PRO A 94 21.47 -17.01 -1.98
CA PRO A 94 22.11 -17.95 -1.06
C PRO A 94 21.34 -19.26 -0.88
N VAL A 95 20.00 -19.21 -0.95
CA VAL A 95 19.12 -20.38 -0.81
C VAL A 95 19.29 -21.36 -1.97
N ILE A 96 19.54 -20.86 -3.18
CA ILE A 96 19.81 -21.69 -4.37
C ILE A 96 21.31 -22.02 -4.55
N GLY A 97 22.15 -21.73 -3.55
CA GLY A 97 23.56 -22.11 -3.54
C GLY A 97 24.55 -21.09 -4.10
N ILE A 98 24.10 -19.90 -4.51
CA ILE A 98 24.99 -18.82 -4.97
C ILE A 98 25.54 -18.08 -3.75
N GLN A 99 26.82 -18.29 -3.44
CA GLN A 99 27.48 -17.72 -2.26
C GLN A 99 28.19 -16.40 -2.60
N PHE A 100 27.91 -15.35 -1.82
CA PHE A 100 28.57 -14.04 -1.87
C PHE A 100 28.34 -13.30 -0.55
N ALA A 101 28.93 -12.11 -0.37
CA ALA A 101 28.77 -11.29 0.84
C ALA A 101 27.39 -10.58 0.90
N TRP A 102 26.31 -11.37 0.86
CA TRP A 102 24.94 -10.89 0.73
C TRP A 102 24.42 -10.18 1.98
N VAL A 103 24.85 -10.59 3.18
CA VAL A 103 24.31 -10.10 4.46
C VAL A 103 24.44 -8.58 4.56
N THR A 104 25.64 -8.04 4.28
CA THR A 104 25.90 -6.59 4.34
C THR A 104 25.01 -5.81 3.37
N ILE A 105 24.86 -6.30 2.14
CA ILE A 105 24.01 -5.67 1.13
C ILE A 105 22.53 -5.73 1.56
N HIS A 106 22.11 -6.88 2.09
CA HIS A 106 20.73 -7.16 2.46
C HIS A 106 20.22 -6.22 3.56
N TRP A 107 20.91 -6.12 4.69
CA TRP A 107 20.41 -5.29 5.79
C TRP A 107 20.49 -3.78 5.44
N ILE A 108 21.50 -3.33 4.69
CA ILE A 108 21.59 -1.93 4.22
C ILE A 108 20.40 -1.61 3.32
N ALA A 109 20.11 -2.46 2.33
CA ALA A 109 18.95 -2.31 1.46
C ALA A 109 17.63 -2.35 2.25
N GLY A 110 17.55 -3.20 3.27
CA GLY A 110 16.37 -3.32 4.15
C GLY A 110 16.10 -2.05 4.96
N VAL A 111 17.13 -1.47 5.59
CA VAL A 111 17.01 -0.19 6.31
C VAL A 111 16.61 0.93 5.35
N PHE A 112 17.25 1.00 4.18
CA PHE A 112 16.95 2.03 3.19
C PHE A 112 15.50 1.93 2.70
N LEU A 113 15.05 0.73 2.31
CA LEU A 113 13.67 0.49 1.89
C LEU A 113 12.68 0.82 3.01
N THR A 114 12.98 0.45 4.25
CA THR A 114 12.11 0.75 5.41
C THR A 114 11.90 2.26 5.58
N VAL A 115 12.97 3.05 5.52
CA VAL A 115 12.89 4.52 5.61
C VAL A 115 12.09 5.10 4.45
N MET A 116 12.31 4.60 3.23
CA MET A 116 11.56 5.06 2.05
C MET A 116 10.07 4.73 2.16
N ILE A 117 9.70 3.53 2.59
CA ILE A 117 8.31 3.14 2.81
C ILE A 117 7.66 4.03 3.86
N ALA A 118 8.35 4.29 4.98
CA ALA A 118 7.84 5.18 6.01
C ALA A 118 7.57 6.60 5.47
N TYR A 119 8.51 7.17 4.71
CA TYR A 119 8.31 8.45 4.03
C TYR A 119 7.14 8.39 3.04
N HIS A 120 7.05 7.32 2.24
CA HIS A 120 6.00 7.14 1.24
C HIS A 120 4.60 7.08 1.88
N MET A 121 4.44 6.33 2.96
CA MET A 121 3.19 6.25 3.72
C MET A 121 2.79 7.64 4.23
N ILE A 122 3.71 8.34 4.89
CA ILE A 122 3.45 9.69 5.44
C ILE A 122 3.06 10.67 4.32
N HIS A 123 3.81 10.68 3.21
CA HIS A 123 3.54 11.55 2.07
C HIS A 123 2.18 11.23 1.41
N ALA A 124 1.87 9.95 1.22
CA ALA A 124 0.60 9.52 0.63
C ALA A 124 -0.61 9.83 1.53
N THR A 125 -0.46 9.71 2.85
CA THR A 125 -1.57 9.97 3.78
C THR A 125 -1.82 11.45 4.02
N ILE A 126 -0.78 12.30 4.05
CA ILE A 126 -0.92 13.71 4.46
C ILE A 126 -0.91 14.67 3.28
N TRP A 127 -0.11 14.42 2.24
CA TRP A 127 0.09 15.37 1.12
C TRP A 127 -0.66 14.99 -0.15
N GLN A 128 -0.95 13.71 -0.36
CA GLN A 128 -1.74 13.27 -1.50
C GLN A 128 -3.24 13.31 -1.17
N ASP A 129 -4.06 13.12 -2.21
CA ASP A 129 -5.51 13.01 -2.08
C ASP A 129 -5.88 11.63 -1.51
N PHE A 130 -5.59 11.43 -0.23
CA PHE A 130 -5.82 10.18 0.51
C PHE A 130 -7.29 9.74 0.44
N TRP A 131 -8.21 10.70 0.41
CA TRP A 131 -9.64 10.44 0.27
C TRP A 131 -10.00 9.85 -1.10
N ALA A 132 -9.34 10.27 -2.19
CA ALA A 132 -9.56 9.68 -3.51
C ALA A 132 -9.06 8.25 -3.66
N MET A 133 -8.12 7.81 -2.81
CA MET A 133 -7.66 6.42 -2.73
C MET A 133 -8.63 5.53 -1.97
N TRP A 134 -9.63 6.09 -1.30
CA TRP A 134 -10.56 5.31 -0.51
C TRP A 134 -11.48 4.46 -1.38
N VAL A 135 -11.68 3.18 -1.03
CA VAL A 135 -12.55 2.27 -1.78
C VAL A 135 -14.02 2.63 -1.53
N GLU A 136 -14.72 3.04 -2.58
CA GLU A 136 -16.14 3.31 -2.56
C GLU A 136 -16.94 2.11 -3.11
N GLY A 137 -18.24 2.06 -2.80
CA GLY A 137 -19.13 1.04 -3.37
C GLY A 137 -19.21 1.06 -4.91
N ARG A 138 -18.88 2.19 -5.55
CA ARG A 138 -18.79 2.32 -7.02
C ARG A 138 -17.55 1.62 -7.57
N ASP A 139 -16.42 1.72 -6.88
CA ASP A 139 -15.16 1.09 -7.30
C ASP A 139 -15.27 -0.44 -7.23
N ILE A 140 -15.94 -0.96 -6.19
CA ILE A 140 -16.21 -2.41 -6.07
C ILE A 140 -17.06 -2.91 -7.25
N LYS A 141 -18.12 -2.18 -7.60
CA LYS A 141 -18.96 -2.53 -8.76
C LYS A 141 -18.18 -2.48 -10.07
N ALA A 142 -17.31 -1.47 -10.24
CA ALA A 142 -16.44 -1.34 -11.40
C ALA A 142 -15.44 -2.51 -11.48
N GLY A 143 -14.79 -2.86 -10.36
CA GLY A 143 -13.86 -3.99 -10.27
C GLY A 143 -14.49 -5.34 -10.58
N ILE A 144 -15.72 -5.58 -10.09
CA ILE A 144 -16.47 -6.81 -10.42
C ILE A 144 -16.82 -6.86 -11.91
N ALA A 145 -17.21 -5.72 -12.51
CA ALA A 145 -17.48 -5.64 -13.95
C ALA A 145 -16.21 -5.87 -14.78
N GLU A 146 -15.07 -5.30 -14.38
CA GLU A 146 -13.78 -5.49 -15.02
C GLU A 146 -13.27 -6.94 -14.90
N LEU A 147 -13.38 -7.55 -13.72
CA LEU A 147 -13.09 -8.97 -13.52
C LEU A 147 -13.99 -9.87 -14.38
N GLY A 148 -15.28 -9.53 -14.49
CA GLY A 148 -16.22 -10.20 -15.38
C GLY A 148 -15.78 -10.12 -16.84
N HIS A 149 -15.30 -8.95 -17.26
CA HIS A 149 -14.76 -8.74 -18.60
C HIS A 149 -13.49 -9.56 -18.86
N MET A 150 -12.53 -9.56 -17.93
CA MET A 150 -11.28 -10.35 -18.03
C MET A 150 -11.54 -11.86 -18.10
N ILE A 151 -12.57 -12.36 -17.41
CA ILE A 151 -12.96 -13.77 -17.40
C ILE A 151 -13.82 -14.15 -18.63
N GLY A 152 -14.13 -13.20 -19.53
CA GLY A 152 -14.79 -13.47 -20.80
C GLY A 152 -16.32 -13.36 -20.79
N ARG A 153 -16.92 -12.73 -19.77
CA ARG A 153 -18.31 -12.24 -19.88
C ARG A 153 -18.32 -10.99 -20.77
N ASN A 154 -18.29 -11.21 -22.08
CA ASN A 154 -18.46 -10.15 -23.07
C ASN A 154 -19.87 -9.55 -22.97
N GLY A 155 -19.96 -8.26 -22.64
CA GLY A 155 -21.23 -7.52 -22.75
C GLY A 155 -21.42 -6.35 -21.77
N THR A 156 -20.62 -6.21 -20.72
CA THR A 156 -20.73 -5.05 -19.82
C THR A 156 -19.78 -3.95 -20.29
N GLU A 157 -20.32 -2.78 -20.67
CA GLU A 157 -19.52 -1.56 -20.82
C GLU A 157 -18.77 -1.32 -19.52
N VAL A 158 -17.44 -1.44 -19.54
CA VAL A 158 -16.62 -1.15 -18.36
C VAL A 158 -16.54 0.38 -18.25
N PRO A 159 -17.07 0.99 -17.17
CA PRO A 159 -16.97 2.42 -16.99
C PRO A 159 -15.49 2.82 -16.92
N LYS A 160 -15.12 3.89 -17.65
CA LYS A 160 -13.74 4.41 -17.57
C LYS A 160 -13.41 4.74 -16.13
N ALA A 161 -12.31 4.15 -15.65
CA ALA A 161 -11.83 4.36 -14.29
C ALA A 161 -11.58 5.85 -14.00
N ALA A 162 -11.86 6.23 -12.75
CA ALA A 162 -11.47 7.53 -12.22
C ALA A 162 -9.94 7.63 -12.06
N LYS A 163 -9.45 8.68 -11.37
CA LYS A 163 -8.01 8.92 -11.16
C LYS A 163 -7.26 7.68 -10.64
N TYR A 164 -7.89 6.89 -9.77
CA TYR A 164 -7.39 5.62 -9.25
C TYR A 164 -8.44 4.52 -9.45
N PRO A 165 -8.22 3.54 -10.36
CA PRO A 165 -9.03 2.33 -10.42
C PRO A 165 -8.85 1.45 -9.17
N ILE A 166 -9.74 0.49 -8.97
CA ILE A 166 -9.82 -0.32 -7.73
C ILE A 166 -8.55 -1.12 -7.44
N ASP A 167 -7.80 -1.49 -8.46
CA ASP A 167 -6.53 -2.22 -8.38
C ASP A 167 -5.35 -1.33 -7.97
N HIS A 168 -5.53 0.00 -8.02
CA HIS A 168 -4.54 1.01 -7.67
C HIS A 168 -4.88 1.78 -6.37
N LYS A 169 -5.98 1.41 -5.68
CA LYS A 169 -6.42 1.97 -4.39
C LYS A 169 -5.90 1.12 -3.23
#